data_AF-A0ABC8KM59-F1
#
_entry.id   AF-A0ABC8KM59-F1
#
_cell.length_a   1.000
_cell.length_b   1.000
_cell.length_c   1.000
_cell.angle_alpha   90.00
_cell.angle_beta   90.00
_cell.angle_gamma   90.00
#
_symmetry.space_group_name_H-M   'P 1'
#
loop_
_entity.id
_entity.type
_entity.pdbx_description
1 polymer ?
#
loop_
_entity_poly.entity_id
_entity_poly.type
_entity_poly.pdbx_seq_one_letter_code
_entity_poly.pdbx_strand_id
1 'polypeptide(L)'
;MGVSEISHVKGLLTAVHKDYFRVVNSRDLLFNDCGDRVAQLLHVELVPPYSQYDAHQQVLIVNTHLIFPHDSTLSIVRLQQVYKILQYVESYQQEDNLSPMPIILCGDWNGSKRGHVYKFLRSQGFVSSYDTAHRYTDLESQKWVSHRNHRGNICAVDFIWLLNPNRYRKLLNTSWSEAVFGMFRYLLRRASLTAEDAFAVLKTDNDGDYITFMGFCETLRQLNLTGHCNGLTTKEIKDLWIQADIDGNGLVDYKEFQQRIWNQTWSEQRDTEDGEAKGNQE
;
A
#
# COMPACT_ATOMS: atom_id res chain seq x y z
N MET A 1 -45.96 11.41 -4.60
CA MET A 1 -45.26 10.60 -3.59
C MET A 1 -43.83 10.41 -4.08
N GLY A 2 -42.89 11.20 -3.55
CA GLY A 2 -41.48 11.05 -3.89
C GLY A 2 -40.93 9.84 -3.15
N VAL A 3 -40.44 8.86 -3.89
CA VAL A 3 -39.64 7.78 -3.31
C VAL A 3 -38.35 8.42 -2.84
N SER A 4 -38.17 8.54 -1.52
CA SER A 4 -36.88 8.88 -0.95
C SER A 4 -35.91 7.76 -1.31
N GLU A 5 -34.97 8.03 -2.22
CA GLU A 5 -33.79 7.20 -2.38
C GLU A 5 -33.09 7.15 -1.01
N ILE A 6 -33.16 6.00 -0.35
CA ILE A 6 -32.27 5.69 0.75
C ILE A 6 -30.90 5.59 0.10
N SER A 7 -30.11 6.66 0.17
CA SER A 7 -28.69 6.57 -0.12
C SER A 7 -28.10 5.60 0.89
N HIS A 8 -27.73 4.40 0.44
CA HIS A 8 -26.98 3.46 1.27
C HIS A 8 -25.61 4.07 1.56
N VAL A 9 -25.50 4.78 2.67
CA VAL A 9 -24.22 5.24 3.21
C VAL A 9 -23.46 3.99 3.65
N LYS A 10 -22.47 3.58 2.85
CA LYS A 10 -21.53 2.54 3.24
C LYS A 10 -20.64 3.12 4.36
N GLY A 11 -20.42 2.34 5.41
CA GLY A 11 -19.63 2.76 6.56
C GLY A 11 -18.78 1.63 7.12
N LEU A 12 -17.89 1.97 8.03
CA LEU A 12 -17.09 1.02 8.80
C LEU A 12 -17.67 0.89 10.20
N LEU A 13 -17.54 -0.30 10.78
CA LEU A 13 -17.85 -0.54 12.18
C LEU A 13 -16.70 -1.36 12.78
N THR A 14 -16.16 -0.88 13.90
CA THR A 14 -15.25 -1.63 14.75
C THR A 14 -15.93 -1.83 16.10
N ALA A 15 -16.08 -3.08 16.54
CA ALA A 15 -16.69 -3.43 17.81
C ALA A 15 -15.66 -4.10 18.73
N VAL A 16 -15.68 -3.73 20.01
CA VAL A 16 -14.84 -4.34 21.05
C VAL A 16 -15.68 -4.73 22.25
N HIS A 17 -15.28 -5.81 22.91
CA HIS A 17 -16.00 -6.34 24.07
C HIS A 17 -15.51 -5.62 25.35
N LYS A 18 -16.42 -4.89 26.00
CA LYS A 18 -16.08 -3.97 27.11
C LYS A 18 -15.48 -4.66 28.34
N ASP A 19 -15.80 -5.94 28.54
CA ASP A 19 -15.25 -6.72 29.66
C ASP A 19 -13.75 -7.01 29.47
N TYR A 20 -13.24 -6.90 28.24
CA TYR A 20 -11.84 -7.16 27.91
C TYR A 20 -11.09 -5.90 27.49
N PHE A 21 -11.77 -4.94 26.86
CA PHE A 21 -11.15 -3.76 26.28
C PHE A 21 -11.84 -2.47 26.71
N ARG A 22 -11.01 -1.49 27.11
CA ARG A 22 -11.40 -0.09 27.25
C ARG A 22 -11.01 0.65 25.97
N VAL A 23 -11.95 1.40 25.40
CA VAL A 23 -11.65 2.32 24.29
C VAL A 23 -11.05 3.59 24.88
N VAL A 24 -9.79 3.88 24.52
CA VAL A 24 -9.06 5.09 24.92
C VAL A 24 -9.40 6.24 24.00
N ASN A 25 -9.40 6.01 22.69
CA ASN A 25 -9.74 7.01 21.68
C ASN A 25 -10.28 6.35 20.40
N SER A 26 -11.05 7.12 19.62
CA SER A 26 -11.53 6.74 18.30
C SER A 26 -11.40 7.94 17.36
N ARG A 27 -10.75 7.76 16.22
CA ARG A 27 -10.61 8.82 15.21
C ARG A 27 -11.00 8.28 13.83
N ASP A 28 -11.78 9.07 13.10
CA ASP A 28 -12.13 8.78 11.72
C ASP A 28 -11.12 9.45 10.78
N LEU A 29 -10.71 8.72 9.74
CA LEU A 29 -9.81 9.17 8.69
C LEU A 29 -10.61 9.24 7.40
N LEU A 30 -10.72 10.43 6.83
CA LEU A 30 -11.46 10.66 5.58
C LEU A 30 -10.49 10.82 4.42
N PHE A 31 -10.65 10.01 3.37
CA PHE A 31 -9.85 10.07 2.15
C PHE A 31 -10.56 10.89 1.07
N ASN A 32 -10.99 12.10 1.43
CA ASN A 32 -11.72 13.00 0.53
C ASN A 32 -10.91 13.38 -0.72
N ASP A 33 -9.59 13.29 -0.62
CA ASP A 33 -8.62 13.61 -1.66
C ASP A 33 -8.00 12.36 -2.31
N CYS A 34 -8.42 11.14 -1.94
CA CYS A 34 -8.02 9.92 -2.64
C CYS A 34 -9.08 8.80 -2.55
N GLY A 35 -9.87 8.68 -3.62
CA GLY A 35 -10.78 7.54 -3.83
C GLY A 35 -12.07 7.55 -3.00
N ASP A 36 -12.35 8.61 -2.24
CA ASP A 36 -13.59 8.80 -1.47
C ASP A 36 -13.92 7.60 -0.57
N ARG A 37 -12.96 7.28 0.31
CA ARG A 37 -13.06 6.18 1.27
C ARG A 37 -12.77 6.68 2.68
N VAL A 38 -12.94 5.78 3.64
CA VAL A 38 -12.71 6.06 5.05
C VAL A 38 -11.87 4.97 5.69
N ALA A 39 -11.19 5.33 6.77
CA ALA A 39 -10.64 4.39 7.74
C ALA A 39 -11.03 4.86 9.14
N GLN A 40 -11.00 3.95 10.12
CA GLN A 40 -11.23 4.27 11.52
C GLN A 40 -10.06 3.74 12.33
N LEU A 41 -9.42 4.62 13.11
CA LEU A 41 -8.44 4.26 14.11
C LEU A 41 -9.13 4.17 15.47
N LEU A 42 -8.98 3.02 16.13
CA LEU A 42 -9.45 2.75 17.48
C LEU A 42 -8.24 2.43 18.36
N HIS A 43 -7.99 3.26 19.36
CA HIS A 43 -6.99 3.01 20.39
C HIS A 43 -7.67 2.31 21.57
N VAL A 44 -7.27 1.08 21.86
CA VAL A 44 -7.84 0.29 22.95
C VAL A 44 -6.78 -0.20 23.92
N GLU A 45 -7.23 -0.47 25.15
CA GLU A 45 -6.43 -0.95 26.25
C GLU A 45 -7.06 -2.20 26.86
N LEU A 46 -6.25 -3.19 27.19
CA LEU A 46 -6.68 -4.42 27.85
C LEU A 46 -7.07 -4.14 29.32
N VAL A 47 -8.24 -4.63 29.74
CA VAL A 47 -8.74 -4.49 31.11
C VAL A 47 -8.30 -5.70 31.96
N PRO A 48 -7.81 -5.48 33.21
CA PRO A 48 -7.52 -6.56 34.16
C PRO A 48 -8.76 -7.44 34.44
N PRO A 49 -8.61 -8.73 34.84
CA PRO A 49 -7.41 -9.41 35.36
C PRO A 49 -6.56 -10.09 34.27
N TYR A 50 -6.88 -9.88 32.99
CA TYR A 50 -6.23 -10.58 31.87
C TYR A 50 -4.81 -10.08 31.54
N SER A 51 -4.36 -8.99 32.17
CA SER A 51 -3.01 -8.46 32.04
C SER A 51 -2.03 -9.15 33.01
N GLN A 52 -1.67 -10.41 32.75
CA GLN A 52 -0.74 -11.16 33.64
C GLN A 52 0.70 -10.63 33.61
N TYR A 53 1.09 -9.85 32.59
CA TYR A 53 2.49 -9.51 32.32
C TYR A 53 2.79 -8.01 32.25
N ASP A 54 1.78 -7.14 32.18
CA ASP A 54 1.92 -5.69 32.33
C ASP A 54 0.53 -5.07 32.45
N ALA A 55 0.25 -4.36 33.54
CA ALA A 55 -0.94 -3.53 33.61
C ALA A 55 -0.86 -2.50 32.47
N HIS A 56 -1.93 -2.36 31.67
CA HIS A 56 -2.05 -1.36 30.59
C HIS A 56 -1.46 -1.72 29.21
N GLN A 57 -1.58 -2.98 28.76
CA GLN A 57 -1.32 -3.30 27.34
C GLN A 57 -2.29 -2.54 26.42
N GLN A 58 -1.74 -1.74 25.50
CA GLN A 58 -2.48 -0.95 24.52
C GLN A 58 -2.21 -1.43 23.10
N VAL A 59 -3.19 -1.24 22.20
CA VAL A 59 -3.09 -1.59 20.78
C VAL A 59 -3.87 -0.57 19.95
N LEU A 60 -3.31 -0.24 18.78
CA LEU A 60 -4.03 0.52 17.75
C LEU A 60 -4.66 -0.44 16.76
N ILE A 61 -5.96 -0.29 16.54
CA ILE A 61 -6.72 -1.05 15.55
C ILE A 61 -7.16 -0.06 14.48
N VAL A 62 -6.79 -0.30 13.22
CA VAL A 62 -7.30 0.48 12.09
C VAL A 62 -8.17 -0.42 11.23
N ASN A 63 -9.42 -0.01 10.99
CA ASN A 63 -10.32 -0.68 10.06
C ASN A 63 -10.49 0.18 8.79
N THR A 64 -10.50 -0.43 7.60
CA THR A 64 -10.72 0.30 6.34
C THR A 64 -11.40 -0.56 5.27
N HIS A 65 -11.88 0.10 4.22
CA HIS A 65 -12.33 -0.54 3.00
C HIS A 65 -11.79 0.27 1.82
N LEU A 66 -10.73 -0.23 1.20
CA LEU A 66 -10.03 0.46 0.12
C LEU A 66 -10.84 0.53 -1.16
N ILE A 67 -10.50 1.46 -2.06
CA ILE A 67 -11.24 1.62 -3.32
C ILE A 67 -11.22 0.34 -4.17
N PHE A 68 -12.40 -0.07 -4.64
CA PHE A 68 -12.57 -1.24 -5.49
C PHE A 68 -11.80 -1.11 -6.81
N PRO A 69 -11.12 -2.16 -7.31
CA PRO A 69 -10.29 -2.13 -8.51
C PRO A 69 -11.14 -2.16 -9.79
N HIS A 70 -11.83 -1.05 -10.12
CA HIS A 70 -12.54 -0.94 -11.40
C HIS A 70 -11.60 -0.94 -12.62
N ASP A 71 -10.37 -0.44 -12.45
CA ASP A 71 -9.32 -0.45 -13.46
C ASP A 71 -7.93 -0.47 -12.79
N SER A 72 -6.87 -0.64 -13.59
CA SER A 72 -5.51 -0.77 -13.07
C SER A 72 -4.94 0.53 -12.48
N THR A 73 -5.42 1.70 -12.91
CA THR A 73 -4.98 3.01 -12.40
C THR A 73 -5.37 3.17 -10.93
N LEU A 74 -6.45 2.54 -10.48
CA LEU A 74 -6.85 2.57 -9.07
C LEU A 74 -5.89 1.84 -8.13
N SER A 75 -4.87 1.15 -8.66
CA SER A 75 -3.82 0.54 -7.84
C SER A 75 -2.96 1.57 -7.11
N ILE A 76 -2.62 2.70 -7.77
CA ILE A 76 -1.87 3.77 -7.10
C ILE A 76 -2.73 4.44 -6.02
N VAL A 77 -4.03 4.59 -6.27
CA VAL A 77 -4.98 5.16 -5.32
C VAL A 77 -5.07 4.33 -4.04
N ARG A 78 -5.17 3.00 -4.18
CA ARG A 78 -5.12 2.10 -3.00
C ARG A 78 -3.81 2.25 -2.24
N LEU A 79 -2.68 2.35 -2.94
CA LEU A 79 -1.38 2.53 -2.29
C LEU A 79 -1.33 3.87 -1.53
N GLN A 80 -1.84 4.96 -2.10
CA GLN A 80 -1.96 6.26 -1.44
C GLN A 80 -2.85 6.20 -0.20
N GLN A 81 -3.99 5.50 -0.27
CA GLN A 81 -4.88 5.29 0.87
C GLN A 81 -4.14 4.60 2.02
N VAL A 82 -3.37 3.54 1.74
CA VAL A 82 -2.59 2.83 2.76
C VAL A 82 -1.44 3.68 3.29
N TYR A 83 -0.75 4.42 2.43
CA TYR A 83 0.29 5.35 2.83
C TYR A 83 -0.25 6.39 3.83
N LYS A 84 -1.40 6.99 3.52
CA LYS A 84 -2.09 7.94 4.42
C LYS A 84 -2.53 7.32 5.74
N ILE A 85 -3.03 6.09 5.72
CA ILE A 85 -3.33 5.35 6.96
C ILE A 85 -2.08 5.27 7.83
N LEU A 86 -0.95 4.85 7.27
CA LEU A 86 0.29 4.70 8.03
C LEU A 86 0.87 6.04 8.51
N GLN A 87 0.76 7.10 7.70
CA GLN A 87 1.12 8.46 8.12
C GLN A 87 0.27 8.91 9.31
N TYR A 88 -1.05 8.67 9.24
CA TYR A 88 -1.94 9.04 10.32
C TYR A 88 -1.65 8.27 11.62
N VAL A 89 -1.32 6.98 11.52
CA VAL A 89 -0.89 6.18 12.67
C VAL A 89 0.39 6.75 13.29
N GLU A 90 1.40 7.09 12.48
CA GLU A 90 2.63 7.74 12.97
C GLU A 90 2.34 9.09 13.63
N SER A 91 1.51 9.95 13.01
CA SER A 91 1.13 11.24 13.57
C SER A 91 0.35 11.10 14.87
N TYR A 92 -0.61 10.17 14.93
CA TYR A 92 -1.37 9.88 16.16
C TYR A 92 -0.44 9.46 17.30
N GLN A 93 0.51 8.56 17.05
CA GLN A 93 1.49 8.16 18.07
C GLN A 93 2.37 9.32 18.53
N GLN A 94 2.77 10.21 17.63
CA GLN A 94 3.58 11.39 17.98
C GLN A 94 2.79 12.44 18.77
N GLU A 95 1.59 12.79 18.31
CA GLU A 95 0.70 13.77 18.96
C GLU A 95 0.35 13.36 20.39
N ASP A 96 0.04 12.08 20.58
CA ASP A 96 -0.36 11.53 21.88
C ASP A 96 0.84 11.03 22.72
N ASN A 97 2.09 11.27 22.27
CA ASN A 97 3.34 10.84 22.92
C ASN A 97 3.38 9.35 23.30
N LEU A 98 2.86 8.51 22.40
CA LEU A 98 2.75 7.07 22.61
C LEU A 98 4.08 6.37 22.33
N SER A 99 4.43 5.41 23.19
CA SER A 99 5.52 4.48 22.90
C SER A 99 5.15 3.58 21.69
N PRO A 100 6.14 3.01 20.99
CA PRO A 100 5.88 2.00 19.97
C PRO A 100 5.01 0.87 20.55
N MET A 101 3.84 0.64 19.94
CA MET A 101 2.86 -0.34 20.40
C MET A 101 2.37 -1.22 19.25
N PRO A 102 1.76 -2.39 19.55
CA PRO A 102 1.16 -3.23 18.52
C PRO A 102 0.13 -2.47 17.68
N ILE A 103 0.15 -2.73 16.37
CA ILE A 103 -0.82 -2.19 15.42
C ILE A 103 -1.49 -3.35 14.69
N ILE A 104 -2.81 -3.31 14.60
CA ILE A 104 -3.64 -4.22 13.83
C ILE A 104 -4.32 -3.42 12.73
N LEU A 105 -4.13 -3.81 11.46
CA LEU A 105 -4.88 -3.22 10.34
C LEU A 105 -5.84 -4.26 9.78
N CYS A 106 -7.13 -3.93 9.72
CA CYS A 106 -8.21 -4.82 9.33
C CYS A 106 -9.00 -4.24 8.15
N GLY A 107 -9.67 -5.13 7.42
CA GLY A 107 -10.74 -4.77 6.51
C GLY A 107 -10.55 -5.32 5.10
N ASP A 108 -11.31 -4.75 4.16
CA ASP A 108 -11.27 -5.11 2.74
C ASP A 108 -10.23 -4.23 2.02
N TRP A 109 -9.12 -4.85 1.63
CA TRP A 109 -8.01 -4.17 0.98
C TRP A 109 -8.17 -4.10 -0.54
N ASN A 110 -9.17 -4.79 -1.10
CA ASN A 110 -9.44 -4.79 -2.53
C ASN A 110 -8.19 -5.07 -3.40
N GLY A 111 -7.26 -5.86 -2.85
CA GLY A 111 -5.98 -6.20 -3.45
C GLY A 111 -5.49 -7.54 -2.93
N SER A 112 -4.80 -8.32 -3.77
CA SER A 112 -4.32 -9.67 -3.41
C SER A 112 -2.89 -9.65 -2.85
N LYS A 113 -2.41 -10.82 -2.41
CA LYS A 113 -1.00 -11.01 -1.97
C LYS A 113 0.04 -10.59 -3.01
N ARG A 114 -0.31 -10.68 -4.30
CA ARG A 114 0.58 -10.30 -5.41
C ARG A 114 0.59 -8.79 -5.68
N GLY A 115 -0.35 -8.04 -5.10
CA GLY A 115 -0.54 -6.62 -5.36
C GLY A 115 0.45 -5.72 -4.62
N HIS A 116 0.59 -4.48 -5.11
CA HIS A 116 1.50 -3.48 -4.55
C HIS A 116 1.20 -3.10 -3.10
N VAL A 117 -0.09 -3.08 -2.71
CA VAL A 117 -0.49 -2.81 -1.32
C VAL A 117 0.04 -3.87 -0.36
N TYR A 118 -0.08 -5.16 -0.72
CA TYR A 118 0.45 -6.25 0.10
C TYR A 118 1.96 -6.10 0.27
N LYS A 119 2.69 -5.92 -0.85
CA LYS A 119 4.15 -5.73 -0.84
C LYS A 119 4.59 -4.52 -0.02
N PHE A 120 3.85 -3.41 -0.09
CA PHE A 120 4.11 -2.21 0.70
C PHE A 120 3.93 -2.42 2.21
N LEU A 121 2.87 -3.12 2.63
CA LEU A 121 2.68 -3.45 4.05
C LEU A 121 3.78 -4.40 4.55
N ARG A 122 4.19 -5.38 3.73
CA ARG A 122 5.32 -6.27 4.03
C ARG A 122 6.62 -5.50 4.22
N SER A 123 6.91 -4.50 3.38
CA SER A 123 8.12 -3.66 3.53
C SER A 123 8.09 -2.78 4.78
N GLN A 124 6.89 -2.49 5.31
CA GLN A 124 6.69 -1.83 6.60
C GLN A 124 6.69 -2.79 7.81
N GLY A 125 6.96 -4.08 7.58
CA GLY A 125 7.10 -5.09 8.65
C GLY A 125 5.78 -5.73 9.10
N PHE A 126 4.66 -5.41 8.44
CA PHE A 126 3.39 -6.05 8.72
C PHE A 126 3.38 -7.50 8.27
N VAL A 127 2.72 -8.35 9.05
CA VAL A 127 2.49 -9.75 8.71
C VAL A 127 1.00 -10.06 8.64
N SER A 128 0.62 -10.91 7.69
CA SER A 128 -0.74 -11.45 7.60
C SER A 128 -0.99 -12.38 8.79
N SER A 129 -2.03 -12.10 9.56
CA SER A 129 -2.45 -12.97 10.68
C SER A 129 -2.81 -14.37 10.20
N TYR A 130 -3.52 -14.47 9.07
CA TYR A 130 -3.92 -15.73 8.46
C TYR A 130 -2.68 -16.57 8.12
N ASP A 131 -1.69 -15.98 7.47
CA ASP A 131 -0.47 -16.70 7.11
C ASP A 131 0.35 -17.08 8.33
N THR A 132 0.42 -16.20 9.32
CA THR A 132 1.11 -16.49 10.59
C THR A 132 0.47 -17.68 11.31
N ALA A 133 -0.86 -17.73 11.39
CA ALA A 133 -1.59 -18.80 12.06
C ALA A 133 -1.43 -20.16 11.35
N HIS A 134 -1.40 -20.15 10.02
CA HIS A 134 -1.28 -21.37 9.20
C HIS A 134 0.18 -21.71 8.83
N ARG A 135 1.15 -20.89 9.26
CA ARG A 135 2.56 -20.99 8.90
C ARG A 135 2.80 -20.96 7.39
N TYR A 136 2.01 -20.16 6.68
CA TYR A 136 2.16 -19.98 5.24
C TYR A 136 3.22 -18.95 4.88
N THR A 137 3.81 -19.16 3.71
CA THR A 137 4.74 -18.19 3.11
C THR A 137 4.01 -17.24 2.17
N ASP A 138 4.66 -16.12 1.82
CA ASP A 138 4.11 -15.16 0.84
C ASP A 138 3.94 -15.78 -0.56
N LEU A 139 4.66 -16.87 -0.84
CA LEU A 139 4.63 -17.61 -2.11
C LEU A 139 3.42 -18.55 -2.22
N GLU A 140 2.85 -18.98 -1.09
CA GLU A 140 1.70 -19.86 -1.10
C GLU A 140 0.44 -19.09 -1.54
N SER A 141 0.01 -19.41 -2.77
CA SER A 141 -1.21 -18.87 -3.36
C SER A 141 -2.47 -19.31 -2.59
N GLN A 142 -3.51 -18.48 -2.73
CA GLN A 142 -4.72 -18.41 -1.90
C GLN A 142 -5.34 -19.77 -1.54
N LYS A 143 -5.01 -20.28 -0.35
CA LYS A 143 -5.76 -21.39 0.31
C LYS A 143 -7.02 -20.89 1.04
N TRP A 144 -7.28 -19.60 1.03
CA TRP A 144 -8.41 -18.97 1.71
C TRP A 144 -9.23 -18.11 0.77
N VAL A 145 -10.51 -18.01 1.09
CA VAL A 145 -11.52 -17.26 0.35
C VAL A 145 -12.12 -16.24 1.29
N SER A 146 -12.19 -14.98 0.89
CA SER A 146 -12.83 -13.94 1.68
C SER A 146 -14.05 -13.34 0.99
N HIS A 147 -13.99 -13.24 -0.33
CA HIS A 147 -15.06 -12.70 -1.15
C HIS A 147 -15.38 -13.60 -2.33
N ARG A 148 -16.65 -13.59 -2.69
CA ARG A 148 -17.10 -13.96 -4.04
C ARG A 148 -17.62 -12.70 -4.71
N ASN A 149 -16.95 -12.25 -5.77
CA ASN A 149 -17.36 -11.02 -6.44
C ASN A 149 -18.64 -11.23 -7.28
N HIS A 150 -19.18 -10.15 -7.84
CA HIS A 150 -20.41 -10.20 -8.66
C HIS A 150 -20.28 -11.06 -9.94
N ARG A 151 -19.04 -11.36 -10.38
CA ARG A 151 -18.75 -12.26 -11.51
C ARG A 151 -18.60 -13.73 -11.06
N GLY A 152 -18.76 -14.00 -9.78
CA GLY A 152 -18.62 -15.34 -9.21
C GLY A 152 -17.18 -15.75 -8.89
N ASN A 153 -16.19 -14.87 -9.13
CA ASN A 153 -14.79 -15.15 -8.84
C ASN A 153 -14.55 -15.13 -7.33
N ILE A 154 -13.76 -16.09 -6.88
CA ILE A 154 -13.29 -16.20 -5.51
C ILE A 154 -12.05 -15.33 -5.35
N CYS A 155 -12.04 -14.48 -4.33
CA CYS A 155 -10.98 -13.53 -4.07
C CYS A 155 -10.60 -13.56 -2.58
N ALA A 156 -9.32 -13.40 -2.30
CA ALA A 156 -8.78 -13.27 -0.95
C ALA A 156 -8.17 -11.86 -0.83
N VAL A 157 -9.02 -10.93 -0.37
CA VAL A 157 -8.75 -9.48 -0.33
C VAL A 157 -8.94 -8.85 1.06
N ASP A 158 -9.44 -9.61 2.03
CA ASP A 158 -9.62 -9.17 3.42
C ASP A 158 -8.45 -9.59 4.29
N PHE A 159 -7.68 -8.63 4.76
CA PHE A 159 -6.51 -8.93 5.56
C PHE A 159 -6.65 -8.33 6.95
N ILE A 160 -6.23 -9.13 7.93
CA ILE A 160 -5.87 -8.66 9.26
C ILE A 160 -4.35 -8.70 9.32
N TRP A 161 -3.74 -7.53 9.29
CA TRP A 161 -2.31 -7.30 9.37
C TRP A 161 -1.89 -7.03 10.80
N LEU A 162 -0.75 -7.58 11.19
CA LEU A 162 -0.18 -7.43 12.52
C LEU A 162 1.19 -6.77 12.41
N LEU A 163 1.44 -5.75 13.21
CA LEU A 163 2.76 -5.16 13.38
C LEU A 163 3.22 -5.31 14.82
N ASN A 164 4.42 -5.89 14.98
CA ASN A 164 5.12 -5.94 16.25
C ASN A 164 6.02 -4.70 16.38
N PRO A 165 5.86 -3.88 17.43
CA PRO A 165 6.60 -2.62 17.59
C PRO A 165 8.10 -2.81 17.85
N ASN A 166 8.53 -4.01 18.25
CA ASN A 166 9.91 -4.28 18.66
C ASN A 166 10.84 -4.60 17.49
N ARG A 167 10.35 -4.54 16.25
CA ARG A 167 11.15 -4.85 15.05
C ARG A 167 11.60 -3.55 14.39
N TYR A 168 12.78 -3.60 13.78
CA TYR A 168 13.24 -2.53 12.90
C TYR A 168 12.20 -2.29 11.81
N ARG A 169 11.89 -1.00 11.59
CA ARG A 169 10.99 -0.54 10.54
C ARG A 169 11.73 0.43 9.63
N LYS A 170 11.61 0.19 8.33
CA LYS A 170 12.09 1.10 7.30
C LYS A 170 11.26 2.38 7.31
N LEU A 171 11.90 3.53 7.05
CA LEU A 171 11.19 4.80 6.94
C LEU A 171 10.03 4.70 5.94
N LEU A 172 8.89 5.28 6.33
CA LEU A 172 7.64 5.16 5.57
C LEU A 172 7.78 5.78 4.17
N ASN A 173 8.45 6.92 4.04
CA ASN A 173 8.73 7.58 2.76
C ASN A 173 9.61 6.73 1.82
N THR A 174 10.60 6.01 2.35
CA THR A 174 11.46 5.13 1.55
C THR A 174 10.66 3.95 1.02
N SER A 175 9.83 3.33 1.86
CA SER A 175 8.99 2.20 1.46
C SER A 175 7.90 2.61 0.48
N TRP A 176 7.35 3.82 0.64
CA TRP A 176 6.43 4.43 -0.31
C TRP A 176 7.08 4.58 -1.68
N SER A 177 8.26 5.18 -1.72
CA SER A 177 8.98 5.43 -2.98
C SER A 177 9.28 4.12 -3.71
N GLU A 178 9.76 3.11 -2.98
CA GLU A 178 10.01 1.78 -3.54
C GLU A 178 8.74 1.09 -4.05
N ALA A 179 7.61 1.24 -3.35
CA ALA A 179 6.34 0.67 -3.78
C ALA A 179 5.84 1.33 -5.08
N VAL A 180 5.99 2.66 -5.21
CA VAL A 180 5.65 3.38 -6.45
C VAL A 180 6.60 3.00 -7.58
N PHE A 181 7.91 2.93 -7.34
CA PHE A 181 8.87 2.44 -8.35
C PHE A 181 8.60 0.99 -8.76
N GLY A 182 8.18 0.13 -7.84
CA GLY A 182 7.76 -1.23 -8.15
C GLY A 182 6.52 -1.29 -9.05
N MET A 183 5.55 -0.39 -8.85
CA MET A 183 4.41 -0.23 -9.73
C MET A 183 4.81 0.30 -11.11
N PHE A 184 5.65 1.33 -11.13
CA PHE A 184 6.17 1.92 -12.36
C PHE A 184 6.93 0.89 -13.20
N ARG A 185 7.85 0.15 -12.58
CA ARG A 185 8.58 -0.98 -13.19
C ARG A 185 7.64 -2.05 -13.72
N TYR A 186 6.64 -2.45 -12.95
CA TYR A 186 5.66 -3.45 -13.38
C TYR A 186 4.95 -3.00 -14.66
N LEU A 187 4.53 -1.73 -14.74
CA LEU A 187 3.86 -1.19 -15.92
C LEU A 187 4.79 -1.12 -17.14
N LEU A 188 6.05 -0.72 -16.95
CA LEU A 188 7.06 -0.72 -18.03
C LEU A 188 7.30 -2.14 -18.58
N ARG A 189 7.48 -3.13 -17.69
CA ARG A 189 7.70 -4.52 -18.10
C ARG A 189 6.46 -5.16 -18.75
N ARG A 190 5.26 -4.74 -18.35
CA ARG A 190 4.01 -5.20 -18.98
C ARG A 190 3.88 -4.72 -20.43
N ALA A 191 4.57 -3.64 -20.79
CA ALA A 191 4.72 -3.22 -22.18
C ALA A 191 5.84 -3.96 -22.93
N SER A 192 6.39 -5.05 -22.34
CA SER A 192 7.46 -5.88 -22.91
C SER A 192 8.77 -5.14 -23.19
N LEU A 193 9.02 -4.03 -22.49
CA LEU A 193 10.26 -3.27 -22.61
C LEU A 193 11.42 -3.97 -21.91
N THR A 194 12.60 -3.97 -22.54
CA THR A 194 13.87 -4.27 -21.86
C THR A 194 14.29 -3.10 -20.95
N ALA A 195 15.38 -3.26 -20.19
CA ALA A 195 15.91 -2.18 -19.36
C ALA A 195 16.35 -0.99 -20.23
N GLU A 196 16.98 -1.29 -21.36
CA GLU A 196 17.48 -0.36 -22.34
C GLU A 196 16.32 0.36 -23.04
N ASP A 197 15.27 -0.37 -23.44
CA ASP A 197 14.09 0.24 -24.08
C ASP A 197 13.34 1.14 -23.10
N ALA A 198 13.16 0.68 -21.85
CA ALA A 198 12.52 1.48 -20.82
C ALA A 198 13.33 2.76 -20.55
N PHE A 199 14.65 2.64 -20.40
CA PHE A 199 15.50 3.81 -20.23
C PHE A 199 15.38 4.78 -21.41
N ALA A 200 15.40 4.28 -22.66
CA ALA A 200 15.22 5.09 -23.85
C ALA A 200 13.88 5.84 -23.88
N VAL A 201 12.78 5.17 -23.50
CA VAL A 201 11.45 5.81 -23.37
C VAL A 201 11.48 6.96 -22.37
N LEU A 202 12.12 6.78 -21.21
CA LEU A 202 12.21 7.82 -20.19
C LEU A 202 13.06 9.04 -20.61
N LYS A 203 13.95 8.88 -21.60
CA LYS A 203 14.77 9.99 -22.13
C LYS A 203 14.01 10.95 -23.05
N THR A 204 12.80 10.58 -23.52
CA THR A 204 11.93 11.41 -24.37
C THR A 204 12.68 12.10 -25.52
N ASP A 205 13.43 11.32 -26.30
CA ASP A 205 14.23 11.76 -27.46
C ASP A 205 15.34 12.79 -27.15
N ASN A 206 15.76 12.91 -25.90
CA ASN A 206 16.99 13.63 -25.58
C ASN A 206 18.21 12.86 -26.11
N ASP A 207 19.08 13.55 -26.86
CA ASP A 207 20.35 13.00 -27.36
C ASP A 207 21.33 12.63 -26.22
N GLY A 208 21.11 13.16 -25.01
CA GLY A 208 21.87 12.80 -23.81
C GLY A 208 21.60 11.37 -23.31
N ASP A 209 22.59 10.77 -22.64
CA ASP A 209 22.44 9.44 -22.04
C ASP A 209 21.95 9.48 -20.58
N TYR A 210 20.89 10.25 -20.35
CA TYR A 210 20.32 10.48 -19.03
C TYR A 210 18.83 10.82 -19.13
N ILE A 211 18.09 10.48 -18.07
CA ILE A 211 16.70 10.85 -17.90
C ILE A 211 16.64 12.24 -17.27
N THR A 212 15.72 13.08 -17.73
CA THR A 212 15.41 14.37 -17.11
C THR A 212 14.14 14.28 -16.27
N PHE A 213 13.95 15.23 -15.35
CA PHE A 213 12.72 15.31 -14.57
C PHE A 213 11.47 15.37 -15.47
N MET A 214 11.56 16.08 -16.60
CA MET A 214 10.46 16.18 -17.57
C MET A 214 10.17 14.83 -18.23
N GLY A 215 11.20 14.10 -18.67
CA GLY A 215 11.02 12.77 -19.27
C GLY A 215 10.40 11.75 -18.29
N PHE A 216 10.81 11.82 -17.02
CA PHE A 216 10.19 11.03 -15.96
C PHE A 216 8.71 11.38 -15.73
N CYS A 217 8.37 12.67 -15.62
CA CYS A 217 6.98 13.13 -15.47
C CYS A 217 6.11 12.68 -16.65
N GLU A 218 6.63 12.82 -17.86
CA GLU A 218 5.92 12.45 -19.08
C GLU A 218 5.66 10.95 -19.15
N THR A 219 6.64 10.13 -18.77
CA THR A 219 6.46 8.67 -18.72
C THR A 219 5.43 8.25 -17.65
N LEU A 220 5.46 8.87 -16.46
CA LEU A 220 4.43 8.63 -15.43
C LEU A 220 3.03 8.98 -15.93
N ARG A 221 2.91 10.05 -16.71
CA ARG A 221 1.64 10.47 -17.32
C ARG A 221 1.17 9.46 -18.38
N GLN A 222 2.07 8.99 -19.25
CA GLN A 222 1.77 7.98 -20.26
C GLN A 222 1.31 6.65 -19.66
N LEU A 223 1.84 6.28 -18.50
CA LEU A 223 1.45 5.08 -17.76
C LEU A 223 0.22 5.30 -16.85
N ASN A 224 -0.44 6.46 -16.92
CA ASN A 224 -1.59 6.83 -16.09
C ASN A 224 -1.32 6.69 -14.58
N LEU A 225 -0.11 7.05 -14.14
CA LEU A 225 0.24 7.20 -12.73
C LEU A 225 0.07 8.65 -12.25
N THR A 226 -0.08 9.61 -13.17
CA THR A 226 -0.35 11.03 -12.86
C THR A 226 -1.18 11.68 -13.98
N GLY A 227 -1.58 12.94 -13.78
CA GLY A 227 -2.36 13.73 -14.75
C GLY A 227 -3.88 13.59 -14.64
N HIS A 228 -4.38 12.87 -13.62
CA HIS A 228 -5.80 12.73 -13.30
C HIS A 228 -6.06 12.97 -11.80
N CYS A 229 -7.33 13.12 -11.41
CA CYS A 229 -7.72 13.52 -10.05
C CYS A 229 -7.20 12.62 -8.92
N ASN A 230 -7.02 11.33 -9.21
CA ASN A 230 -6.50 10.34 -8.26
C ASN A 230 -5.04 9.91 -8.51
N GLY A 231 -4.28 10.67 -9.30
CA GLY A 231 -2.89 10.32 -9.64
C GLY A 231 -1.89 10.77 -8.60
N LEU A 232 -0.61 10.47 -8.83
CA LEU A 232 0.50 11.07 -8.10
C LEU A 232 0.48 12.59 -8.25
N THR A 233 0.57 13.28 -7.12
CA THR A 233 0.66 14.73 -7.04
C THR A 233 2.05 15.23 -7.46
N THR A 234 2.15 16.51 -7.82
CA THR A 234 3.44 17.13 -8.15
C THR A 234 4.46 17.01 -7.03
N LYS A 235 4.01 17.04 -5.76
CA LYS A 235 4.89 16.87 -4.60
C LYS A 235 5.43 15.44 -4.55
N GLU A 236 4.56 14.43 -4.66
CA GLU A 236 4.98 13.02 -4.66
C GLU A 236 5.94 12.71 -5.81
N ILE A 237 5.71 13.28 -7.00
CA ILE A 237 6.60 13.09 -8.15
C ILE A 237 7.99 13.71 -7.90
N LYS A 238 8.04 14.90 -7.30
CA LYS A 238 9.32 15.53 -6.91
C LYS A 238 10.05 14.71 -5.85
N ASP A 239 9.33 14.22 -4.85
CA ASP A 239 9.91 13.38 -3.80
C ASP A 239 10.46 12.06 -4.39
N LEU A 240 9.75 11.46 -5.35
CA LEU A 240 10.22 10.28 -6.10
C LEU A 240 11.47 10.61 -6.92
N TRP A 241 11.50 11.76 -7.60
CA TRP A 241 12.66 12.18 -8.38
C TRP A 241 13.92 12.30 -7.52
N ILE A 242 13.80 12.95 -6.36
CA ILE A 242 14.90 13.09 -5.39
C ILE A 242 15.41 11.72 -4.91
N GLN A 243 14.55 10.70 -4.88
CA GLN A 243 14.97 9.33 -4.51
C GLN A 243 15.62 8.57 -5.67
N ALA A 244 15.30 8.93 -6.92
CA ALA A 244 15.87 8.34 -8.12
C ALA A 244 17.26 8.89 -8.43
N ASP A 245 17.44 10.20 -8.30
CA ASP A 245 18.70 10.95 -8.45
C ASP A 245 19.56 10.76 -7.19
N ILE A 246 20.49 9.80 -7.22
CA ILE A 246 21.26 9.36 -6.05
C ILE A 246 22.36 10.37 -5.73
N ASP A 247 23.01 10.92 -6.74
CA ASP A 247 24.12 11.85 -6.57
C ASP A 247 23.66 13.33 -6.44
N GLY A 248 22.39 13.61 -6.74
CA GLY A 248 21.79 14.93 -6.62
C GLY A 248 22.18 15.90 -7.74
N ASN A 249 22.63 15.40 -8.89
CA ASN A 249 23.06 16.22 -10.01
C ASN A 249 21.90 16.78 -10.85
N GLY A 250 20.66 16.38 -10.56
CA GLY A 250 19.44 16.82 -11.22
C GLY A 250 19.05 15.99 -12.46
N LEU A 251 19.80 14.94 -12.77
CA LEU A 251 19.61 13.98 -13.85
C LEU A 251 19.61 12.56 -13.28
N VAL A 252 19.07 11.59 -14.03
CA VAL A 252 19.14 10.17 -13.65
C VAL A 252 19.89 9.41 -14.74
N ASP A 253 21.08 8.93 -14.43
CA ASP A 253 21.87 8.12 -15.36
C ASP A 253 21.37 6.65 -15.43
N TYR A 254 21.94 5.85 -16.34
CA TYR A 254 21.52 4.45 -16.50
C TYR A 254 21.75 3.61 -15.23
N LYS A 255 22.81 3.88 -14.47
CA LYS A 255 23.14 3.15 -13.24
C LYS A 255 22.15 3.48 -12.12
N GLU A 256 21.77 4.74 -11.98
CA GLU A 256 20.76 5.19 -11.03
C GLU A 256 19.38 4.64 -11.40
N PHE A 257 19.00 4.72 -12.67
CA PHE A 257 17.79 4.08 -13.20
C PHE A 257 17.76 2.59 -12.86
N GLN A 258 18.86 1.87 -13.11
CA GLN A 258 18.95 0.46 -12.77
C GLN A 258 18.75 0.22 -11.28
N GLN A 259 19.42 0.98 -10.42
CA GLN A 259 19.37 0.77 -8.97
C GLN A 259 18.03 1.13 -8.33
N ARG A 260 17.39 2.22 -8.77
CA ARG A 260 16.19 2.77 -8.10
C ARG A 260 14.89 2.36 -8.77
N ILE A 261 14.89 2.24 -10.10
CA ILE A 261 13.67 2.06 -10.88
C ILE A 261 13.59 0.64 -11.46
N TRP A 262 14.66 0.13 -12.08
CA TRP A 262 14.56 -1.08 -12.89
C TRP A 262 14.82 -2.39 -12.13
N ASN A 263 15.83 -2.44 -11.28
CA ASN A 263 16.20 -3.66 -10.59
C ASN A 263 15.14 -3.99 -9.55
N GLN A 264 14.76 -5.27 -9.52
CA GLN A 264 13.92 -5.79 -8.45
C GLN A 264 14.68 -5.68 -7.14
N THR A 265 14.02 -5.15 -6.12
CA THR A 265 14.49 -5.35 -4.75
C THR A 265 14.50 -6.86 -4.46
N TRP A 266 15.38 -7.30 -3.56
CA TRP A 266 15.56 -8.72 -3.21
C TRP A 266 14.27 -9.41 -2.74
N SER A 267 13.25 -8.63 -2.34
CA SER A 267 11.89 -9.09 -2.01
C SER A 267 11.05 -9.48 -3.22
N GLU A 268 11.33 -8.97 -4.41
CA GLU A 268 10.51 -9.17 -5.61
C GLU A 268 11.01 -10.27 -6.55
N GLN A 269 12.31 -10.60 -6.51
CA GLN A 269 12.91 -11.65 -7.36
C GLN A 269 12.25 -13.03 -7.15
N ARG A 270 11.79 -13.31 -5.92
CA ARG A 270 11.14 -14.57 -5.54
C ARG A 270 9.73 -14.76 -6.13
N ASP A 271 9.10 -13.70 -6.64
CA ASP A 271 7.75 -13.77 -7.21
C ASP A 271 7.74 -14.04 -8.72
N THR A 272 8.86 -13.83 -9.42
CA THR A 272 8.92 -13.86 -10.89
C THR A 272 9.19 -15.24 -11.50
N GLU A 273 9.75 -16.18 -10.76
CA GLU A 273 10.17 -17.49 -11.32
C GLU A 273 9.00 -18.45 -11.59
N ASP A 274 7.83 -18.26 -10.96
CA ASP A 274 6.67 -19.17 -11.09
C ASP A 274 5.45 -18.54 -11.83
N GLY A 275 5.66 -17.41 -12.51
CA GLY A 275 4.59 -16.60 -13.13
C GLY A 275 4.14 -17.02 -14.53
N GLU A 276 4.87 -17.90 -15.22
CA GLU A 276 4.52 -18.39 -16.56
C GLU A 276 3.49 -19.53 -16.53
N ALA A 277 2.36 -19.32 -15.84
CA ALA A 277 1.17 -20.13 -16.03
C ALA A 277 0.00 -19.20 -16.38
N LYS A 278 -0.16 -19.01 -17.70
CA LYS A 278 -1.29 -18.39 -18.43
C LYS A 278 -2.52 -18.10 -17.55
N GLY A 279 -2.65 -16.85 -17.12
CA GLY A 279 -3.94 -16.29 -16.71
C GLY A 279 -4.58 -15.63 -17.93
N ASN A 280 -5.60 -16.28 -18.49
CA ASN A 280 -6.41 -15.76 -19.59
C ASN A 280 -7.00 -14.38 -19.23
N GLN A 281 -6.73 -13.44 -20.14
CA GLN A 281 -7.57 -12.34 -20.66
C GLN A 281 -8.68 -11.76 -19.76
N GLU A 282 -8.55 -10.43 -19.56
CA GLU A 282 -9.59 -9.40 -19.29
C GLU A 282 -10.35 -9.38 -17.95
#